data_AF-A0A087TDX9-F1
#
_entry.id   AF-A0A087TDX9-F1
#
_cell.length_a   1.000
_cell.length_b   1.000
_cell.length_c   1.000
_cell.angle_alpha   90.00
_cell.angle_beta   90.00
_cell.angle_gamma   90.00
#
_symmetry.space_group_name_H-M   'P 1'
#
loop_
_entity.id
_entity.type
_entity.pdbx_description
1 polymer ?
#
loop_
_entity_poly.entity_id
_entity_poly.type
_entity_poly.pdbx_seq_one_letter_code
_entity_poly.pdbx_strand_id
1 'polypeptide(L)'
;MILAYDNRSSSESDEDDICTWSAKKRKKNHDQNKVNISTVQTVHSENIEKDKRNEPDLTNQCKKFDELKSKFTDIRTFSALRSQRVEERKSKQLVKKALRDPAIKKAVENLGNASASESVASGNEEVKWDDIKPLLTVNDHLQGPVSHSDFGPKTELEYLIEDAIKEGDFEKAELLSDTLANREFAVKISKAFAAKKRLDKMQEQAAIEKERRLKKIRWTFDAKERWQMKGNM
;
A
#
# COMPACT_ATOMS: atom_id res chain seq x y z
N MET A 1 -38.62 6.37 54.64
CA MET A 1 -37.50 7.02 55.37
C MET A 1 -36.22 6.42 54.81
N ILE A 2 -35.30 7.10 54.13
CA ILE A 2 -35.02 8.52 53.88
C ILE A 2 -34.53 8.59 52.42
N LEU A 3 -34.90 9.66 51.74
CA LEU A 3 -34.53 10.01 50.37
C LEU A 3 -33.08 10.52 50.31
N ALA A 4 -32.36 10.18 49.26
CA ALA A 4 -31.27 11.01 48.74
C ALA A 4 -31.40 11.07 47.22
N TYR A 5 -32.03 12.17 46.78
CA TYR A 5 -31.90 12.74 45.45
C TYR A 5 -30.49 13.33 45.32
N ASP A 6 -29.86 13.18 44.15
CA ASP A 6 -29.08 14.28 43.61
C ASP A 6 -29.23 14.35 42.09
N ASN A 7 -29.76 15.49 41.67
CA ASN A 7 -29.96 15.93 40.31
C ASN A 7 -28.66 16.49 39.76
N ARG A 8 -28.26 16.09 38.55
CA ARG A 8 -27.75 17.06 37.58
C ARG A 8 -28.06 16.64 36.15
N SER A 9 -29.17 17.18 35.68
CA SER A 9 -29.52 17.30 34.27
C SER A 9 -28.71 18.45 33.65
N SER A 10 -28.07 18.22 32.51
CA SER A 10 -27.71 19.23 31.50
C SER A 10 -27.23 18.46 30.26
N SER A 11 -28.12 18.24 29.28
CA SER A 11 -28.16 19.04 28.03
C SER A 11 -26.86 18.87 27.25
N GLU A 12 -26.80 17.93 26.30
CA GLU A 12 -27.24 18.15 24.92
C GLU A 12 -26.43 19.25 24.23
N SER A 13 -25.36 18.85 23.54
CA SER A 13 -24.95 19.30 22.20
C SER A 13 -23.65 18.59 21.80
N ASP A 14 -23.79 17.51 21.03
CA ASP A 14 -22.74 17.06 20.12
C ASP A 14 -22.68 18.08 18.98
N GLU A 15 -21.76 19.04 19.08
CA GLU A 15 -21.43 19.95 17.98
C GLU A 15 -20.07 19.53 17.42
N ASP A 16 -20.14 18.97 16.23
CA ASP A 16 -19.02 18.77 15.33
C ASP A 16 -18.30 20.12 15.11
N ASP A 17 -17.04 20.22 15.52
CA ASP A 17 -16.13 21.26 15.01
C ASP A 17 -15.75 20.92 13.55
N ILE A 18 -16.74 21.11 12.67
CA ILE A 18 -16.57 21.23 11.23
C ILE A 18 -15.69 22.44 11.01
N CYS A 19 -14.45 22.21 10.61
CA CYS A 19 -13.52 23.24 10.19
C CYS A 19 -14.05 23.90 8.90
N THR A 20 -14.97 24.85 9.04
CA THR A 20 -15.47 25.70 7.97
C THR A 20 -14.40 26.74 7.64
N TRP A 21 -13.45 26.38 6.77
CA TRP A 21 -12.82 27.36 5.88
C TRP A 21 -12.33 26.69 4.61
N SER A 22 -13.05 26.99 3.52
CA SER A 22 -12.66 26.95 2.09
C SER A 22 -13.57 26.10 1.19
N ALA A 23 -14.89 26.26 1.28
CA ALA A 23 -15.83 25.81 0.25
C ALA A 23 -16.43 27.00 -0.50
N LYS A 24 -15.64 27.62 -1.40
CA LYS A 24 -16.20 28.52 -2.42
C LYS A 24 -16.52 27.67 -3.65
N LYS A 25 -17.81 27.36 -3.81
CA LYS A 25 -18.42 26.62 -4.92
C LYS A 25 -17.85 27.09 -6.29
N ARG A 26 -17.23 26.17 -7.05
CA ARG A 26 -17.19 26.28 -8.51
C ARG A 26 -18.22 25.30 -9.08
N LYS A 27 -19.26 25.86 -9.71
CA LYS A 27 -20.20 25.11 -10.56
C LYS A 27 -19.40 24.35 -11.62
N LYS A 28 -19.68 23.06 -11.79
CA LYS A 28 -19.30 22.29 -12.98
C LYS A 28 -20.10 22.86 -14.15
N ASN A 29 -19.42 23.48 -15.11
CA ASN A 29 -19.95 23.60 -16.46
C ASN A 29 -19.32 22.48 -17.28
N HIS A 30 -20.21 21.69 -17.85
CA HIS A 30 -19.99 20.60 -18.78
C HIS A 30 -19.34 21.13 -20.05
N ASP A 31 -18.27 20.46 -20.48
CA ASP A 31 -17.62 20.68 -21.78
C ASP A 31 -18.62 20.44 -22.91
N GLN A 32 -18.81 21.44 -23.77
CA GLN A 32 -19.05 21.25 -25.19
C GLN A 32 -18.30 22.34 -25.95
N ASN A 33 -17.09 22.00 -26.38
CA ASN A 33 -16.48 22.64 -27.55
C ASN A 33 -15.46 21.68 -28.18
N LYS A 34 -15.99 20.66 -28.87
CA LYS A 34 -15.30 20.06 -30.01
C LYS A 34 -15.56 20.99 -31.20
N VAL A 35 -14.58 21.80 -31.55
CA VAL A 35 -14.52 22.39 -32.89
C VAL A 35 -13.15 22.05 -33.47
N ASN A 36 -13.20 21.26 -34.54
CA ASN A 36 -12.08 20.85 -35.37
C ASN A 36 -11.33 22.08 -35.88
N ILE A 37 -10.03 22.16 -35.58
CA ILE A 37 -9.11 23.09 -36.25
C ILE A 37 -8.33 22.28 -37.28
N SER A 38 -8.98 22.02 -38.40
CA SER A 38 -8.31 21.65 -39.65
C SER A 38 -9.14 22.28 -40.77
N THR A 39 -8.46 22.95 -41.70
CA THR A 39 -9.01 23.74 -42.81
C THR A 39 -9.19 25.22 -42.49
N VAL A 40 -8.11 26.00 -42.58
CA VAL A 40 -8.01 27.14 -43.51
C VAL A 40 -6.53 27.35 -43.85
N GLN A 41 -6.09 26.80 -44.98
CA GLN A 41 -4.98 27.36 -45.75
C GLN A 41 -5.55 27.84 -47.07
N THR A 42 -4.90 28.85 -47.66
CA THR A 42 -5.24 29.55 -48.92
C THR A 42 -6.35 30.57 -48.69
N VAL A 43 -6.14 31.88 -48.78
CA VAL A 43 -5.59 32.66 -49.90
C VAL A 43 -5.15 34.04 -49.37
N HIS A 44 -4.21 34.69 -50.08
CA HIS A 44 -3.86 36.13 -50.12
C HIS A 44 -2.37 36.39 -49.87
N SER A 45 -1.57 35.94 -50.81
CA SER A 45 -0.47 36.73 -51.36
C SER A 45 -1.07 37.90 -52.13
N GLU A 46 -0.75 39.14 -51.75
CA GLU A 46 -0.35 40.24 -52.64
C GLU A 46 -0.13 41.55 -51.87
N ASN A 47 1.15 41.94 -51.82
CA ASN A 47 1.71 43.28 -51.97
C ASN A 47 1.64 44.38 -50.88
N ILE A 48 2.86 44.75 -50.44
CA ILE A 48 3.44 46.11 -50.27
C ILE A 48 2.78 46.93 -49.12
N GLU A 49 3.47 47.32 -48.05
CA GLU A 49 4.59 48.27 -48.05
C GLU A 49 5.25 48.34 -46.66
N LYS A 50 6.41 48.99 -46.61
CA LYS A 50 7.35 49.07 -45.49
C LYS A 50 6.74 49.73 -44.25
N ASP A 51 6.75 49.02 -43.12
CA ASP A 51 6.80 49.66 -41.81
C ASP A 51 7.80 48.93 -40.90
N LYS A 52 9.07 49.35 -40.99
CA LYS A 52 10.10 49.04 -39.99
C LYS A 52 9.90 49.99 -38.82
N ARG A 53 9.05 49.65 -37.85
CA ARG A 53 9.09 50.24 -36.51
C ARG A 53 8.29 49.36 -35.54
N ASN A 54 9.02 48.75 -34.60
CA ASN A 54 8.56 48.00 -33.42
C ASN A 54 8.32 46.48 -33.60
N GLU A 55 9.39 45.75 -33.89
CA GLU A 55 9.49 44.32 -33.52
C GLU A 55 9.52 44.22 -31.98
N PRO A 56 8.54 43.55 -31.33
CA PRO A 56 8.59 43.34 -29.89
C PRO A 56 9.77 42.41 -29.58
N ASP A 57 10.62 42.79 -28.63
CA ASP A 57 11.82 42.03 -28.27
C ASP A 57 11.45 40.67 -27.65
N LEU A 58 11.19 39.68 -28.51
CA LEU A 58 10.77 38.31 -28.19
C LEU A 58 11.78 37.64 -27.24
N THR A 59 13.05 38.01 -27.33
CA THR A 59 14.10 37.46 -26.48
C THR A 59 13.92 37.85 -25.01
N ASN A 60 13.45 39.07 -24.74
CA ASN A 60 13.18 39.54 -23.37
C ASN A 60 11.89 38.95 -22.81
N GLN A 61 10.89 38.69 -23.65
CA GLN A 61 9.66 38.03 -23.23
C GLN A 61 9.89 36.56 -22.85
N CYS A 62 10.71 35.83 -23.62
CA CYS A 62 11.10 34.46 -23.30
C CYS A 62 11.91 34.39 -21.98
N LYS A 63 12.88 35.28 -21.79
CA LYS A 63 13.65 35.36 -20.52
C LYS A 63 12.74 35.64 -19.32
N LYS A 64 11.79 36.57 -19.46
CA LYS A 64 10.80 36.88 -18.42
C LYS A 64 9.89 35.69 -18.10
N PHE A 65 9.56 34.88 -19.11
CA PHE A 65 8.75 33.67 -18.92
C PHE A 65 9.51 32.57 -18.15
N ASP A 66 10.80 32.38 -18.46
CA ASP A 66 11.65 31.43 -17.74
C ASP A 66 11.89 31.87 -16.29
N GLU A 67 12.08 33.16 -16.05
CA GLU A 67 12.12 33.72 -14.69
C GLU A 67 10.83 33.47 -13.91
N LEU A 68 9.67 33.61 -14.55
CA LEU A 68 8.37 33.35 -13.92
C LEU A 68 8.19 31.86 -13.60
N LYS A 69 8.67 30.97 -14.47
CA LYS A 69 8.69 29.53 -14.19
C LYS A 69 9.58 29.21 -12.99
N SER A 70 10.78 29.79 -12.92
CA SER A 70 11.69 29.63 -11.77
C SER A 70 11.04 30.13 -10.47
N LYS A 71 10.44 31.33 -10.51
CA LYS A 71 9.73 31.90 -9.34
C LYS A 71 8.55 31.02 -8.92
N PHE A 72 7.84 30.42 -9.86
CA PHE A 72 6.72 29.52 -9.57
C PHE A 72 7.20 28.22 -8.91
N THR A 73 8.30 27.63 -9.39
CA THR A 73 8.90 26.46 -8.75
C THR A 73 9.37 26.79 -7.34
N ASP A 74 9.96 27.96 -7.12
CA ASP A 74 10.44 28.40 -5.81
C ASP A 74 9.29 28.64 -4.82
N ILE A 75 8.17 29.20 -5.28
CA ILE A 75 6.97 29.35 -4.45
C ILE A 75 6.38 27.98 -4.08
N ARG A 76 6.39 27.04 -5.03
CA ARG A 76 5.91 25.66 -4.80
C ARG A 76 6.80 24.90 -3.82
N THR A 77 8.12 25.02 -3.92
CA THR A 77 9.05 24.38 -2.98
C THR A 77 8.96 25.03 -1.60
N PHE A 78 8.87 26.35 -1.51
CA PHE A 78 8.76 27.07 -0.25
C PHE A 78 7.46 26.71 0.50
N SER A 79 6.34 26.63 -0.21
CA SER A 79 5.05 26.20 0.37
C SER A 79 5.06 24.72 0.81
N ALA A 80 5.73 23.84 0.06
CA ALA A 80 5.94 22.44 0.45
C ALA A 80 6.79 22.33 1.73
N LEU A 81 7.92 23.04 1.81
CA LEU A 81 8.78 23.08 3.00
C LEU A 81 8.04 23.64 4.22
N ARG A 82 7.21 24.68 4.03
CA ARG A 82 6.37 25.23 5.11
C ARG A 82 5.36 24.19 5.60
N SER A 83 4.74 23.44 4.69
CA SER A 83 3.79 22.38 5.03
C SER A 83 4.47 21.23 5.78
N GLN A 84 5.67 20.82 5.34
CA GLN A 84 6.48 19.81 6.03
C GLN A 84 6.83 20.24 7.45
N ARG A 85 7.26 21.49 7.67
CA ARG A 85 7.54 22.01 9.03
C ARG A 85 6.31 22.01 9.93
N VAL A 86 5.12 22.28 9.38
CA VAL A 86 3.87 22.20 10.15
C VAL A 86 3.57 20.75 10.53
N GLU A 87 3.74 19.82 9.61
CA GLU A 87 3.50 18.40 9.85
C GLU A 87 4.48 17.82 10.88
N GLU A 88 5.76 18.20 10.81
CA GLU A 88 6.76 17.85 11.83
C GLU A 88 6.41 18.38 13.23
N ARG A 89 5.83 19.58 13.31
CA ARG A 89 5.39 20.13 14.60
C ARG A 89 4.19 19.35 15.14
N LYS A 90 3.24 19.00 14.27
CA LYS A 90 2.08 18.18 14.64
C LYS A 90 2.51 16.80 15.09
N SER A 91 3.38 16.12 14.34
CA SER A 91 3.87 14.78 14.70
C SER A 91 4.62 14.80 16.03
N LYS A 92 5.52 15.77 16.26
CA LYS A 92 6.21 15.94 17.55
C LYS A 92 5.23 16.19 18.70
N GLN A 93 4.15 16.96 18.45
CA GLN A 93 3.15 17.22 19.48
C GLN A 93 2.30 15.98 19.78
N LEU A 94 1.95 15.18 18.77
CA LEU A 94 1.25 13.90 18.93
C LEU A 94 2.10 12.90 19.72
N VAL A 95 3.39 12.78 19.41
CA VAL A 95 4.32 11.93 20.17
C VAL A 95 4.42 12.39 21.63
N LYS A 96 4.56 13.70 21.87
CA LYS A 96 4.57 14.26 23.23
C LYS A 96 3.27 14.00 23.99
N LYS A 97 2.12 14.03 23.31
CA LYS A 97 0.81 13.71 23.91
C LYS A 97 0.71 12.22 24.23
N ALA A 98 1.10 11.34 23.31
CA ALA A 98 1.08 9.89 23.52
C ALA A 98 2.00 9.45 24.67
N LEU A 99 3.16 10.08 24.83
CA LEU A 99 4.10 9.80 25.93
C LEU A 99 3.63 10.33 27.31
N ARG A 100 2.53 11.10 27.38
CA ARG A 100 1.93 11.46 28.68
C ARG A 100 1.20 10.28 29.32
N ASP A 101 0.72 9.34 28.51
CA ASP A 101 0.04 8.16 29.03
C ASP A 101 1.06 7.20 29.64
N PRO A 102 0.94 6.83 30.92
CA PRO A 102 1.95 6.02 31.61
C PRO A 102 2.05 4.61 31.04
N ALA A 103 0.99 4.09 30.43
CA ALA A 103 1.00 2.79 29.75
C ALA A 103 1.86 2.81 28.47
N ILE A 104 1.73 3.87 27.65
CA ILE A 104 2.50 4.03 26.42
C ILE A 104 3.97 4.32 26.75
N LYS A 105 4.22 5.16 27.76
CA LYS A 105 5.58 5.44 28.22
C LYS A 105 6.30 4.17 28.70
N LYS A 106 5.65 3.34 29.52
CA LYS A 106 6.18 2.03 29.95
C LYS A 106 6.39 1.07 28.78
N ALA A 107 5.50 1.06 27.79
CA ALA A 107 5.66 0.23 26.60
C ALA A 107 6.88 0.64 25.75
N VAL A 108 7.12 1.94 25.57
CA VAL A 108 8.29 2.47 24.85
C VAL A 108 9.59 2.21 25.60
N GLU A 109 9.60 2.38 26.92
CA GLU A 109 10.76 2.06 27.77
C GLU A 109 11.06 0.54 27.78
N ASN A 110 10.03 -0.30 27.79
CA ASN A 110 10.18 -1.75 27.67
C ASN A 110 10.72 -2.16 26.29
N LEU A 111 10.28 -1.52 25.20
CA LEU A 111 10.85 -1.72 23.86
C LEU A 111 12.32 -1.26 23.77
N GLY A 112 12.67 -0.15 24.44
CA GLY A 112 14.05 0.33 24.53
C GLY A 112 14.97 -0.61 25.31
N ASN A 113 14.50 -1.15 26.45
CA ASN A 113 15.27 -2.10 27.25
C ASN A 113 15.31 -3.51 26.62
N ALA A 114 14.24 -3.90 25.93
CA ALA A 114 14.23 -5.11 25.11
C ALA A 114 15.28 -4.99 24.00
N SER A 115 15.43 -3.84 23.33
CA SER A 115 16.48 -3.66 22.31
C SER A 115 17.93 -3.75 22.82
N ALA A 116 18.20 -3.55 24.11
CA ALA A 116 19.52 -3.75 24.73
C ALA A 116 19.79 -5.21 25.15
N SER A 117 18.74 -6.02 25.31
CA SER A 117 18.80 -7.46 25.62
C SER A 117 18.40 -8.38 24.46
N GLU A 118 17.86 -7.83 23.36
CA GLU A 118 17.35 -8.51 22.16
C GLU A 118 18.18 -8.18 20.91
N SER A 119 19.44 -7.75 21.07
CA SER A 119 20.40 -7.82 19.96
C SER A 119 20.72 -9.27 19.54
N VAL A 120 20.09 -10.27 20.18
CA VAL A 120 20.13 -11.70 19.83
C VAL A 120 18.74 -12.25 19.42
N ALA A 121 17.67 -11.44 19.44
CA ALA A 121 16.30 -11.92 19.18
C ALA A 121 15.56 -11.20 18.03
N SER A 122 16.26 -10.41 17.22
CA SER A 122 15.89 -10.33 15.80
C SER A 122 16.44 -11.59 15.14
N GLY A 123 15.68 -12.69 15.28
CA GLY A 123 15.92 -13.93 14.56
C GLY A 123 15.81 -13.67 13.07
N ASN A 124 16.92 -13.25 12.46
CA ASN A 124 17.21 -13.48 11.06
C ASN A 124 17.36 -15.00 10.92
N GLU A 125 16.25 -15.74 11.00
CA GLU A 125 16.20 -17.02 10.32
C GLU A 125 16.33 -16.67 8.84
N GLU A 126 17.57 -16.70 8.35
CA GLU A 126 17.84 -16.70 6.93
C GLU A 126 17.03 -17.85 6.34
N VAL A 127 15.89 -17.50 5.75
CA VAL A 127 15.03 -18.46 5.08
C VAL A 127 15.87 -19.05 3.97
N LYS A 128 16.34 -20.29 4.19
CA LYS A 128 17.18 -20.98 3.22
C LYS A 128 16.40 -21.11 1.91
N TRP A 129 17.06 -20.78 0.80
CA TRP A 129 16.46 -20.87 -0.53
C TRP A 129 15.89 -22.26 -0.82
N ASP A 130 16.52 -23.31 -0.27
CA ASP A 130 16.08 -24.70 -0.40
C ASP A 130 14.67 -24.94 0.18
N ASP A 131 14.26 -24.21 1.22
CA ASP A 131 12.92 -24.34 1.81
C ASP A 131 11.84 -23.68 0.95
N ILE A 132 12.20 -22.62 0.21
CA ILE A 132 11.26 -21.82 -0.59
C ILE A 132 11.08 -22.42 -1.98
N LYS A 133 12.16 -22.96 -2.56
CA LYS A 133 12.17 -23.54 -3.92
C LYS A 133 11.00 -24.51 -4.20
N PRO A 134 10.66 -25.49 -3.32
CA PRO A 134 9.52 -26.38 -3.56
C PRO A 134 8.16 -25.67 -3.53
N LEU A 135 8.07 -24.51 -2.87
CA LEU A 135 6.85 -23.70 -2.80
C LEU A 135 6.66 -22.78 -4.02
N LEU A 136 7.63 -22.70 -4.93
CA LEU A 136 7.49 -22.01 -6.21
C LEU A 136 6.80 -22.88 -7.26
N THR A 137 6.99 -24.20 -7.20
CA THR A 137 6.52 -25.19 -8.18
C THR A 137 5.30 -25.96 -7.67
N VAL A 138 4.42 -25.28 -6.93
CA VAL A 138 3.23 -25.90 -6.34
C VAL A 138 2.35 -26.56 -7.40
N ASN A 139 2.34 -26.10 -8.66
CA ASN A 139 1.48 -26.68 -9.68
C ASN A 139 2.10 -27.84 -10.47
N ASP A 140 3.37 -28.22 -10.23
CA ASP A 140 4.05 -29.27 -11.02
C ASP A 140 3.41 -30.66 -10.85
N HIS A 141 2.71 -30.88 -9.74
CA HIS A 141 2.02 -32.14 -9.47
C HIS A 141 0.66 -32.25 -10.17
N LEU A 142 0.14 -31.15 -10.74
CA LEU A 142 -1.12 -31.13 -11.48
C LEU A 142 -0.87 -31.58 -12.93
N GLN A 143 -0.65 -32.88 -13.12
CA GLN A 143 -0.48 -33.48 -14.44
C GLN A 143 -1.85 -33.76 -15.07
N GLY A 144 -2.44 -32.75 -15.69
CA GLY A 144 -3.69 -32.87 -16.42
C GLY A 144 -3.98 -31.65 -17.28
N PRO A 145 -4.88 -31.75 -18.28
CA PRO A 145 -5.29 -30.61 -19.08
C PRO A 145 -5.98 -29.59 -18.18
N VAL A 146 -5.30 -28.47 -17.92
CA VAL A 146 -5.85 -27.35 -17.16
C VAL A 146 -6.87 -26.64 -18.04
N SER A 147 -8.09 -26.44 -17.55
CA SER A 147 -9.12 -25.71 -18.28
C SER A 147 -8.69 -24.26 -18.51
N HIS A 148 -8.52 -23.87 -19.77
CA HIS A 148 -8.14 -22.51 -20.18
C HIS A 148 -9.33 -21.53 -20.25
N SER A 149 -10.48 -21.85 -19.65
CA SER A 149 -11.69 -21.03 -19.80
C SER A 149 -11.66 -19.75 -18.97
N ASP A 150 -10.91 -19.74 -17.87
CA ASP A 150 -11.03 -18.72 -16.83
C ASP A 150 -9.72 -17.93 -16.71
N PHE A 151 -9.39 -17.15 -17.72
CA PHE A 151 -8.37 -16.13 -17.59
C PHE A 151 -9.00 -14.86 -17.00
N GLY A 152 -8.31 -14.25 -16.03
CA GLY A 152 -8.71 -12.96 -15.47
C GLY A 152 -8.69 -11.85 -16.52
N PRO A 153 -9.15 -10.64 -16.17
CA PRO A 153 -9.02 -9.49 -17.06
C PRO A 153 -7.54 -9.25 -17.40
N LYS A 154 -7.26 -8.96 -18.67
CA LYS A 154 -5.90 -8.68 -19.14
C LYS A 154 -5.26 -7.53 -18.38
N THR A 155 -3.97 -7.65 -18.11
CA THR A 155 -3.20 -6.60 -17.44
C THR A 155 -2.81 -5.50 -18.42
N GLU A 156 -2.50 -4.29 -17.91
CA GLU A 156 -2.08 -3.16 -18.77
C GLU A 156 -0.82 -3.48 -19.59
N LEU A 157 0.13 -4.23 -19.03
CA LEU A 157 1.34 -4.66 -19.74
C LEU A 157 1.01 -5.60 -20.90
N GLU A 158 0.03 -6.50 -20.73
CA GLU A 158 -0.44 -7.37 -21.82
C GLU A 158 -1.05 -6.57 -22.96
N TYR A 159 -1.84 -5.54 -22.67
CA TYR A 159 -2.37 -4.64 -23.70
C TYR A 159 -1.25 -3.92 -24.45
N LEU A 160 -0.23 -3.41 -23.74
CA LEU A 160 0.91 -2.74 -24.36
C LEU A 160 1.73 -3.71 -25.23
N ILE A 161 1.87 -4.98 -24.83
CA ILE A 161 2.50 -6.01 -25.65
C ILE A 161 1.68 -6.24 -26.92
N GLU A 162 0.36 -6.39 -26.81
CA GLU A 162 -0.52 -6.57 -27.97
C GLU A 162 -0.47 -5.37 -28.92
N ASP A 163 -0.43 -4.15 -28.40
CA ASP A 163 -0.35 -2.94 -29.21
C ASP A 163 1.00 -2.83 -29.92
N ALA A 164 2.12 -3.14 -29.25
CA ALA A 164 3.44 -3.21 -29.89
C ALA A 164 3.50 -4.27 -31.01
N ILE A 165 2.85 -5.42 -30.82
CA ILE A 165 2.74 -6.47 -31.84
C ILE A 165 1.91 -6.00 -33.04
N LYS A 166 0.81 -5.27 -32.81
CA LYS A 166 -0.01 -4.69 -33.89
C LYS A 166 0.74 -3.62 -34.66
N GLU A 167 1.56 -2.82 -33.97
CA GLU A 167 2.43 -1.80 -34.57
C GLU A 167 3.59 -2.43 -35.37
N GLY A 168 3.99 -3.66 -35.05
CA GLY A 168 5.11 -4.38 -35.67
C GLY A 168 6.46 -4.17 -34.99
N ASP A 169 6.48 -3.51 -33.83
CA ASP A 169 7.67 -3.22 -33.04
C ASP A 169 8.02 -4.40 -32.11
N PHE A 170 8.62 -5.44 -32.68
CA PHE A 170 8.93 -6.68 -31.94
C PHE A 170 9.94 -6.49 -30.81
N GLU A 171 10.94 -5.61 -30.99
CA GLU A 171 11.94 -5.33 -29.95
C GLU A 171 11.29 -4.78 -28.68
N LYS A 172 10.31 -3.89 -28.84
CA LYS A 172 9.55 -3.31 -27.73
C LYS A 172 8.65 -4.35 -27.07
N ALA A 173 8.01 -5.21 -27.86
CA ALA A 173 7.19 -6.30 -27.34
C ALA A 173 8.00 -7.30 -26.51
N GLU A 174 9.22 -7.63 -26.95
CA GLU A 174 10.14 -8.51 -26.21
C GLU A 174 10.53 -7.92 -24.86
N LEU A 175 10.95 -6.65 -24.83
CA LEU A 175 11.27 -5.95 -23.58
C LEU A 175 10.08 -5.93 -22.62
N LEU A 176 8.88 -5.63 -23.12
CA LEU A 176 7.67 -5.64 -22.30
C LEU A 176 7.34 -7.05 -21.79
N SER A 177 7.54 -8.08 -22.60
CA SER A 177 7.35 -9.49 -22.21
C SER A 177 8.31 -9.89 -21.08
N ASP A 178 9.59 -9.55 -21.19
CA ASP A 178 10.58 -9.84 -20.14
C ASP A 178 10.25 -9.13 -18.83
N THR A 179 9.77 -7.88 -18.91
CA THR A 179 9.34 -7.15 -17.71
C THR A 179 8.12 -7.80 -17.05
N LEU A 180 7.16 -8.27 -17.84
CA LEU A 180 5.98 -8.98 -17.35
C LEU A 180 6.39 -10.30 -16.69
N ALA A 181 7.27 -11.07 -17.32
CA ALA A 181 7.77 -12.33 -16.79
C ALA A 181 8.50 -12.14 -15.45
N ASN A 182 9.37 -11.13 -15.35
CA ASN A 182 10.08 -10.79 -14.11
C ASN A 182 9.12 -10.37 -13.00
N ARG A 183 8.09 -9.59 -13.31
CA ARG A 183 7.05 -9.18 -12.36
C ARG A 183 6.27 -10.38 -11.84
N GLU A 184 5.79 -11.25 -12.73
CA GLU A 184 5.06 -12.45 -12.35
C GLU A 184 5.92 -13.42 -11.52
N PHE A 185 7.21 -13.52 -11.86
CA PHE A 185 8.16 -14.29 -11.06
C PHE A 185 8.35 -13.72 -9.65
N ALA A 186 8.49 -12.39 -9.52
CA ALA A 186 8.55 -11.74 -8.20
C ALA A 186 7.28 -11.99 -7.37
N VAL A 187 6.10 -11.98 -8.00
CA VAL A 187 4.84 -12.34 -7.35
C VAL A 187 4.87 -13.79 -6.87
N LYS A 188 5.35 -14.74 -7.68
CA LYS A 188 5.50 -16.15 -7.28
C LYS A 188 6.41 -16.28 -6.05
N ILE A 189 7.54 -15.57 -6.03
CA ILE A 189 8.45 -15.55 -4.87
C ILE A 189 7.71 -15.05 -3.63
N SER A 190 7.00 -13.92 -3.73
CA SER A 190 6.25 -13.36 -2.59
C SER A 190 5.20 -14.33 -2.03
N LYS A 191 4.49 -15.04 -2.93
CA LYS A 191 3.50 -16.06 -2.59
C LYS A 191 4.14 -17.27 -1.92
N ALA A 192 5.31 -17.71 -2.39
CA ALA A 192 6.04 -18.82 -1.77
C ALA A 192 6.48 -18.50 -0.33
N PHE A 193 6.99 -17.28 -0.08
CA PHE A 193 7.28 -16.83 1.29
C PHE A 193 6.03 -16.77 2.18
N ALA A 194 4.90 -16.29 1.64
CA ALA A 194 3.64 -16.28 2.38
C ALA A 194 3.14 -17.70 2.68
N ALA A 195 3.33 -18.64 1.75
CA ALA A 195 3.00 -20.05 1.95
C ALA A 195 3.88 -20.68 3.04
N LYS A 196 5.20 -20.43 3.03
CA LYS A 196 6.12 -20.90 4.08
C LYS A 196 5.63 -20.42 5.46
N LYS A 197 5.39 -19.11 5.61
CA LYS A 197 4.89 -18.53 6.86
C LYS A 197 3.58 -19.15 7.33
N ARG A 198 2.70 -19.58 6.42
CA ARG A 198 1.46 -20.28 6.79
C ARG A 198 1.74 -21.71 7.25
N LEU A 199 2.64 -22.41 6.58
CA LEU A 199 3.05 -23.76 6.92
C LEU A 199 3.67 -23.81 8.33
N ASP A 200 4.60 -22.90 8.63
CA ASP A 200 5.24 -22.79 9.95
C ASP A 200 4.18 -22.56 11.04
N LYS A 201 3.26 -21.60 10.81
CA LYS A 201 2.13 -21.34 11.73
C LYS A 201 1.23 -22.56 11.94
N MET A 202 0.95 -23.34 10.89
CA MET A 202 0.15 -24.56 11.02
C MET A 202 0.88 -25.62 11.83
N GLN A 203 2.21 -25.75 11.69
CA GLN A 203 3.01 -26.68 12.49
C GLN A 203 3.07 -26.27 13.96
N GLU A 204 3.28 -24.98 14.25
CA GLU A 204 3.25 -24.43 15.61
C GLU A 204 1.91 -24.68 16.29
N GLN A 205 0.79 -24.38 15.60
CA GLN A 205 -0.55 -24.65 16.10
C GLN A 205 -0.78 -26.14 16.36
N ALA A 206 -0.34 -27.01 15.44
CA ALA A 206 -0.42 -28.45 15.63
C ALA A 206 0.41 -28.94 16.82
N ALA A 207 1.58 -28.36 17.08
CA ALA A 207 2.41 -28.67 18.25
C ALA A 207 1.71 -28.23 19.55
N ILE A 208 1.18 -27.00 19.59
CA ILE A 208 0.42 -26.48 20.73
C ILE A 208 -0.82 -27.36 20.99
N GLU A 209 -1.54 -27.76 19.95
CA GLU A 209 -2.67 -28.67 20.08
C GLU A 209 -2.27 -30.05 20.61
N LYS A 210 -1.16 -30.62 20.11
CA LYS A 210 -0.62 -31.89 20.61
C LYS A 210 -0.28 -31.78 22.09
N GLU A 211 0.40 -30.72 22.51
CA GLU A 211 0.68 -30.47 23.93
C GLU A 211 -0.59 -30.31 24.76
N ARG A 212 -1.59 -29.58 24.26
CA ARG A 212 -2.89 -29.45 24.92
C ARG A 212 -3.60 -30.80 25.02
N ARG A 213 -3.55 -31.62 23.98
CA ARG A 213 -4.12 -32.98 23.98
C ARG A 213 -3.41 -33.86 25.01
N LEU A 214 -2.07 -33.86 25.04
CA LEU A 214 -1.26 -34.60 26.02
C LEU A 214 -1.58 -34.16 27.46
N LYS A 215 -1.60 -32.85 27.75
CA LYS A 215 -1.98 -32.30 29.06
C LYS A 215 -3.43 -32.63 29.43
N LYS A 216 -4.32 -32.77 28.43
CA LYS A 216 -5.73 -33.16 28.60
C LYS A 216 -5.94 -34.68 28.67
N ILE A 217 -4.91 -35.52 28.51
CA ILE A 217 -5.02 -36.96 28.83
C ILE A 217 -5.18 -37.07 30.34
N ARG A 218 -6.44 -36.98 30.76
CA ARG A 218 -6.91 -37.26 32.09
C ARG A 218 -6.59 -38.72 32.33
N TRP A 219 -5.83 -38.99 33.38
CA TRP A 219 -5.65 -40.31 33.97
C TRP A 219 -7.01 -41.03 33.99
N THR A 220 -7.27 -41.84 32.98
CA THR A 220 -8.32 -42.83 33.05
C THR A 220 -7.59 -44.11 33.32
N PHE A 221 -7.87 -44.63 34.51
CA PHE A 221 -7.57 -45.95 35.02
C PHE A 221 -7.06 -46.89 33.93
N ASP A 222 -5.79 -47.26 34.00
CA ASP A 222 -5.25 -48.41 33.30
C ASP A 222 -6.22 -49.56 33.61
N ALA A 223 -6.96 -50.01 32.60
CA ALA A 223 -8.01 -51.00 32.81
C ALA A 223 -7.31 -52.31 33.10
N LYS A 224 -6.94 -52.52 34.36
CA LYS A 224 -6.49 -53.80 34.89
C LYS A 224 -7.48 -54.81 34.35
N GLU A 225 -7.00 -55.73 33.53
CA GLU A 225 -7.89 -56.59 32.78
C GLU A 225 -8.83 -57.28 33.77
N ARG A 226 -10.15 -57.16 33.54
CA ARG A 226 -11.19 -57.54 34.50
C ARG A 226 -11.09 -58.98 35.01
N TRP A 227 -10.33 -59.83 34.31
CA TRP A 227 -10.05 -61.21 34.70
C TRP A 227 -9.02 -61.36 35.82
N GLN A 228 -8.18 -60.35 36.10
CA GLN A 228 -7.20 -60.39 37.21
C GLN A 228 -7.76 -59.93 38.56
N MET A 229 -8.89 -59.20 38.60
CA MET A 229 -9.46 -58.65 39.85
C MET A 229 -10.62 -59.48 40.41
N LYS A 230 -11.03 -60.56 39.73
CA LYS A 230 -12.14 -61.41 40.15
C LYS A 230 -11.67 -62.87 40.23
N GLY A 231 -10.85 -63.18 41.23
CA GLY A 231 -10.32 -64.53 41.42
C GLY A 231 -9.60 -64.69 42.75
N ASN A 232 -10.24 -64.31 43.86
CA ASN A 232 -9.90 -64.84 45.17
C ASN A 232 -11.13 -64.68 46.10
N MET A 233 -12.09 -65.58 45.92
CA MET A 233 -13.22 -65.77 46.82
C MET A 233 -13.57 -67.26 46.83
#